data_AF-A0A6A7B910-F1
#
_entry.id   AF-A0A6A7B910-F1
#
_cell.length_a   1.000
_cell.length_b   1.000
_cell.length_c   1.000
_cell.angle_alpha   90.00
_cell.angle_beta   90.00
_cell.angle_gamma   90.00
#
_symmetry.space_group_name_H-M   'P 1'
#
loop_
_entity.id
_entity.type
_entity.pdbx_description
1 polymer ?
#
loop_
_entity_poly.entity_id
_entity_poly.type
_entity_poly.pdbx_seq_one_letter_code
_entity_poly.pdbx_strand_id
1 'polypeptide(L)'
;MATVAKSESAPTNARGIPYAPFVDRVEDYVSDRSQVDTTVNSFKEMISKYQFMQQNTQRRAAGLKDKIPDIRKTLETVRFLSTRSTSTSPLETTFELNDTLYAKASIPPTNEVYLWLGANVMLAYPIDEAEELLEGKLKTARESLGTCEEDLDFLREQITTLEVAFARVYNWDVAMRRKERGEEEGKGVEA
;
A
#
# COMPACT_ATOMS: atom_id res chain seq x y z
N MET A 1 -7.86 17.45 -40.42
CA MET A 1 -7.02 17.55 -39.22
C MET A 1 -7.94 17.60 -38.01
N ALA A 2 -8.21 16.43 -37.42
CA ALA A 2 -9.06 16.34 -36.23
C ALA A 2 -8.21 16.63 -35.00
N THR A 3 -8.59 17.67 -34.27
CA THR A 3 -7.98 18.09 -33.00
C THR A 3 -8.16 17.01 -31.95
N VAL A 4 -7.05 16.41 -31.53
CA VAL A 4 -6.97 15.57 -30.33
C VAL A 4 -7.35 16.45 -29.14
N ALA A 5 -8.53 16.19 -28.56
CA ALA A 5 -8.94 16.83 -27.32
C ALA A 5 -7.93 16.44 -26.23
N LYS A 6 -7.17 17.42 -25.76
CA LYS A 6 -6.23 17.36 -24.66
C LYS A 6 -7.02 16.97 -23.40
N SER A 7 -6.86 15.74 -22.91
CA SER A 7 -7.48 15.33 -21.65
C SER A 7 -6.89 16.18 -20.52
N GLU A 8 -7.75 16.91 -19.83
CA GLU A 8 -7.45 17.47 -18.52
C GLU A 8 -6.88 16.35 -17.64
N SER A 9 -5.85 16.66 -16.84
CA SER A 9 -5.28 15.72 -15.88
C SER A 9 -6.41 15.09 -15.08
N ALA A 10 -6.56 13.77 -15.17
CA ALA A 10 -7.58 13.04 -14.42
C ALA A 10 -7.53 13.49 -12.95
N PRO A 11 -8.70 13.66 -12.29
CA PRO A 11 -8.71 13.99 -10.87
C PRO A 11 -7.82 13.01 -10.13
N THR A 12 -7.13 13.47 -9.10
CA THR A 12 -6.24 12.64 -8.28
C THR A 12 -6.78 12.57 -6.86
N ASN A 13 -6.55 11.47 -6.17
CA ASN A 13 -6.82 11.40 -4.74
C ASN A 13 -5.91 12.38 -3.96
N ALA A 14 -6.12 12.49 -2.64
CA ALA A 14 -5.31 13.36 -1.77
C ALA A 14 -3.80 13.07 -1.83
N ARG A 15 -3.37 11.92 -2.37
CA ARG A 15 -1.98 11.45 -2.49
C ARG A 15 -1.44 11.54 -3.92
N GLY A 16 -2.19 12.13 -4.85
CA GLY A 16 -1.75 12.33 -6.24
C GLY A 16 -1.92 11.10 -7.13
N ILE A 17 -2.60 10.05 -6.66
CA ILE A 17 -2.91 8.87 -7.47
C ILE A 17 -4.08 9.22 -8.39
N PRO A 18 -3.95 9.11 -9.73
CA PRO A 18 -5.04 9.40 -10.66
C PRO A 18 -6.23 8.47 -10.45
N TYR A 19 -7.44 8.98 -10.62
CA TYR A 19 -8.65 8.16 -10.70
C TYR A 19 -8.74 7.44 -12.05
N ALA A 20 -9.27 6.22 -12.00
CA ALA A 20 -9.59 5.44 -13.18
C ALA A 20 -10.72 6.11 -13.97
N PRO A 21 -10.63 6.17 -15.32
CA PRO A 21 -11.75 6.61 -16.14
C PRO A 21 -12.92 5.63 -16.02
N PHE A 22 -14.08 6.14 -15.64
CA PHE A 22 -15.32 5.38 -15.64
C PHE A 22 -15.94 5.37 -17.06
N VAL A 23 -16.01 4.20 -17.68
CA VAL A 23 -16.61 4.02 -19.01
C VAL A 23 -18.06 3.60 -18.85
N ASP A 24 -18.98 4.57 -18.84
CA ASP A 24 -20.41 4.27 -18.67
C ASP A 24 -21.03 3.72 -19.96
N ARG A 25 -20.78 4.40 -21.10
CA ARG A 25 -21.11 3.93 -22.44
C ARG A 25 -19.83 3.77 -23.25
N VAL A 26 -19.70 2.62 -23.93
CA VAL A 26 -18.50 2.32 -24.72
C VAL A 26 -18.41 3.22 -25.95
N GLU A 27 -19.55 3.61 -26.52
CA GLU A 27 -19.63 4.48 -27.70
C GLU A 27 -19.08 5.89 -27.45
N ASP A 28 -19.06 6.33 -26.18
CA ASP A 28 -18.53 7.65 -25.78
C ASP A 28 -16.98 7.66 -25.75
N TYR A 29 -16.35 6.48 -25.72
CA TYR A 29 -14.89 6.31 -25.63
C TYR A 29 -14.27 5.70 -26.89
N VAL A 30 -15.05 4.96 -27.67
CA VAL A 30 -14.62 4.31 -28.90
C VAL A 30 -15.70 4.56 -29.96
N SER A 31 -15.45 5.54 -30.82
CA SER A 31 -16.35 5.86 -31.95
C SER A 31 -16.06 5.04 -33.19
N ASP A 32 -14.82 4.55 -33.32
CA ASP A 32 -14.31 3.78 -34.46
C ASP A 32 -13.52 2.57 -33.96
N ARG A 33 -13.63 1.44 -34.65
CA ARG A 33 -12.96 0.19 -34.30
C ARG A 33 -11.42 0.32 -34.26
N SER A 34 -10.87 1.21 -35.07
CA SER A 34 -9.43 1.53 -35.05
C SER A 34 -8.93 2.04 -33.69
N GLN A 35 -9.81 2.54 -32.84
CA GLN A 35 -9.48 3.07 -31.50
C GLN A 35 -9.59 2.02 -30.38
N VAL A 36 -10.27 0.88 -30.62
CA VAL A 36 -10.44 -0.18 -29.61
C VAL A 36 -9.10 -0.65 -29.09
N ASP A 37 -8.20 -1.06 -29.97
CA ASP A 37 -6.92 -1.65 -29.58
C ASP A 37 -6.06 -0.65 -28.79
N THR A 38 -6.11 0.63 -29.18
CA THR A 38 -5.42 1.71 -28.45
C THR A 38 -5.99 1.88 -27.04
N THR A 39 -7.32 1.94 -26.90
CA THR A 39 -8.00 2.11 -25.59
C THR A 39 -7.78 0.89 -24.69
N VAL A 40 -7.90 -0.32 -25.25
CA VAL A 40 -7.65 -1.60 -24.55
C VAL A 40 -6.20 -1.66 -24.04
N ASN A 41 -5.23 -1.26 -24.85
CA ASN A 41 -3.82 -1.22 -24.43
C ASN A 41 -3.57 -0.15 -23.36
N SER A 42 -4.20 1.02 -23.46
CA SER A 42 -4.13 2.06 -22.43
C SER A 42 -4.67 1.57 -21.07
N PHE A 43 -5.81 0.86 -21.08
CA PHE A 43 -6.39 0.29 -19.85
C PHE A 43 -5.48 -0.78 -19.23
N LYS A 44 -4.87 -1.67 -20.05
CA LYS A 44 -3.88 -2.64 -19.57
C LYS A 44 -2.68 -1.97 -18.90
N GLU A 45 -2.18 -0.88 -19.50
CA GLU A 45 -1.07 -0.12 -18.94
C GLU A 45 -1.44 0.51 -17.58
N MET A 46 -2.63 1.11 -17.47
CA MET A 46 -3.10 1.68 -16.21
C MET A 46 -3.33 0.62 -15.13
N ILE A 47 -3.93 -0.53 -15.47
CA ILE A 47 -4.10 -1.66 -14.55
C ILE A 47 -2.72 -2.11 -14.02
N SER A 48 -1.73 -2.24 -14.92
CA SER A 48 -0.37 -2.63 -14.54
C SER A 48 0.27 -1.62 -13.58
N LYS A 49 0.05 -0.32 -13.81
CA LYS A 49 0.52 0.76 -12.91
C LYS A 49 -0.14 0.66 -11.53
N TYR A 50 -1.46 0.49 -11.46
CA TYR A 50 -2.16 0.34 -10.18
C TYR A 50 -1.73 -0.92 -9.43
N GLN A 51 -1.57 -2.06 -10.12
CA GLN A 51 -1.09 -3.30 -9.51
C GLN A 51 0.32 -3.14 -8.93
N PHE A 52 1.22 -2.47 -9.66
CA PHE A 52 2.56 -2.16 -9.16
C PHE A 52 2.52 -1.29 -7.89
N MET A 53 1.69 -0.23 -7.90
CA MET A 53 1.49 0.62 -6.73
C MET A 53 0.90 -0.17 -5.56
N GLN A 54 -0.10 -1.01 -5.80
CA GLN A 54 -0.75 -1.86 -4.79
C GLN A 54 0.28 -2.80 -4.14
N GLN A 55 1.10 -3.47 -4.94
CA GLN A 55 2.11 -4.39 -4.43
C GLN A 55 3.13 -3.67 -3.55
N ASN A 56 3.56 -2.47 -3.95
CA ASN A 56 4.51 -1.67 -3.16
C ASN A 56 3.89 -1.21 -1.84
N THR A 57 2.66 -0.69 -1.87
CA THR A 57 1.93 -0.27 -0.66
C THR A 57 1.67 -1.47 0.26
N GLN A 58 1.35 -2.65 -0.30
CA GLN A 58 1.14 -3.87 0.47
C GLN A 58 2.42 -4.32 1.20
N ARG A 59 3.58 -4.27 0.53
CA ARG A 59 4.88 -4.57 1.17
C ARG A 59 5.20 -3.58 2.29
N ARG A 60 4.93 -2.29 2.07
CA ARG A 60 5.11 -1.25 3.11
C ARG A 60 4.20 -1.50 4.31
N ALA A 61 2.92 -1.81 4.07
CA ALA A 61 1.96 -2.12 5.13
C ALA A 61 2.37 -3.36 5.92
N ALA A 62 2.81 -4.43 5.26
CA ALA A 62 3.30 -5.64 5.93
C ALA A 62 4.49 -5.33 6.85
N GLY A 63 5.51 -4.61 6.35
CA GLY A 63 6.65 -4.22 7.17
C GLY A 63 6.30 -3.32 8.36
N LEU A 64 5.23 -2.51 8.25
CA LEU A 64 4.71 -1.74 9.39
C LEU A 64 3.95 -2.63 10.39
N LYS A 65 3.16 -3.58 9.92
CA LYS A 65 2.43 -4.54 10.77
C LYS A 65 3.38 -5.42 11.58
N ASP A 66 4.55 -5.75 11.03
CA ASP A 66 5.59 -6.50 11.75
C ASP A 66 6.31 -5.63 12.79
N LYS A 67 6.62 -4.37 12.46
CA LYS A 67 7.38 -3.47 13.35
C LYS A 67 6.58 -2.86 14.50
N ILE A 68 5.29 -2.62 14.31
CA ILE A 68 4.45 -1.97 15.34
C ILE A 68 4.41 -2.78 16.66
N PRO A 69 4.23 -4.12 16.65
CA PRO A 69 4.34 -4.95 17.84
C PRO A 69 5.68 -4.81 18.56
N ASP A 70 6.78 -4.79 17.82
CA ASP A 70 8.13 -4.65 18.38
C ASP A 70 8.30 -3.30 19.09
N ILE A 71 7.93 -2.19 18.43
CA ILE A 71 7.98 -0.85 19.02
C ILE A 71 7.11 -0.79 20.29
N ARG A 72 5.92 -1.42 20.26
CA ARG A 72 5.02 -1.46 21.42
C ARG A 72 5.64 -2.22 22.58
N LYS A 73 6.25 -3.38 22.33
CA LYS A 73 6.92 -4.20 23.36
C LYS A 73 8.13 -3.46 23.96
N THR A 74 8.91 -2.77 23.13
CA THR A 74 10.01 -1.93 23.61
C THR A 74 9.50 -0.79 24.48
N LEU A 75 8.45 -0.08 24.05
CA LEU A 75 7.83 1.00 24.84
C LEU A 75 7.29 0.49 26.18
N GLU A 76 6.64 -0.67 26.20
CA GLU A 76 6.16 -1.31 27.43
C GLU A 76 7.31 -1.65 28.38
N THR A 77 8.45 -2.10 27.84
CA THR A 77 9.65 -2.38 28.63
C THR A 77 10.23 -1.09 29.23
N VAL A 78 10.31 -0.02 28.45
CA VAL A 78 10.78 1.29 28.94
C VAL A 78 9.87 1.84 30.03
N ARG A 79 8.55 1.75 29.84
CA ARG A 79 7.55 2.12 30.87
C ARG A 79 7.70 1.27 32.12
N PHE A 80 7.92 -0.04 31.98
CA PHE A 80 8.17 -0.92 33.12
C PHE A 80 9.43 -0.49 33.89
N LEU A 81 10.52 -0.18 33.19
CA LEU A 81 11.75 0.33 33.82
C LEU A 81 11.52 1.68 34.51
N SER A 82 10.71 2.57 33.93
CA SER A 82 10.32 3.86 34.55
C SER A 82 9.62 3.69 35.90
N THR A 83 8.78 2.66 36.05
CA THR A 83 8.11 2.38 37.34
C THR A 83 9.05 1.90 38.45
N ARG A 84 10.28 1.50 38.12
CA ARG A 84 11.25 0.97 39.09
C ARG A 84 12.14 2.10 39.60
N SER A 85 11.82 2.58 40.80
CA SER A 85 12.64 3.57 41.52
C SER A 85 13.92 2.96 42.13
N THR A 86 14.81 3.82 42.62
CA THR A 86 16.04 3.44 43.34
C THR A 86 15.81 2.61 44.62
N SER A 87 14.59 2.60 45.18
CA SER A 87 14.23 1.75 46.32
C SER A 87 13.71 0.37 45.94
N THR A 88 13.62 0.06 44.64
CA THR A 88 13.12 -1.22 44.14
C THR A 88 14.24 -2.27 44.14
N SER A 89 13.91 -3.52 44.48
CA SER A 89 14.87 -4.63 44.39
C SER A 89 15.43 -4.77 42.96
N PRO A 90 16.63 -5.33 42.78
CA PRO A 90 17.15 -5.64 41.45
C PRO A 90 16.18 -6.50 40.62
N LEU A 91 16.08 -6.24 39.32
CA LEU A 91 15.27 -7.05 38.41
C LEU A 91 16.05 -8.32 38.08
N GLU A 92 15.60 -9.46 38.59
CA GLU A 92 16.07 -10.75 38.11
C GLU A 92 15.37 -11.11 36.82
N THR A 93 16.14 -11.28 35.75
CA THR A 93 15.63 -11.66 34.43
C THR A 93 16.60 -12.62 33.74
N THR A 94 16.10 -13.32 32.72
CA THR A 94 16.95 -14.13 31.84
C THR A 94 17.26 -13.34 30.58
N PHE A 95 18.52 -12.98 30.39
CA PHE A 95 19.01 -12.28 29.22
C PHE A 95 19.40 -13.28 28.13
N GLU A 96 18.96 -13.01 26.90
CA GLU A 96 19.29 -13.82 25.71
C GLU A 96 20.69 -13.46 25.21
N LEU A 97 21.62 -14.43 25.25
CA LEU A 97 22.96 -14.29 24.68
C LEU A 97 23.02 -14.81 23.23
N ASN A 98 22.18 -15.78 22.90
CA ASN A 98 21.98 -16.39 21.59
C ASN A 98 20.59 -17.05 21.56
N ASP A 99 20.07 -17.43 20.38
CA ASP A 99 18.71 -17.92 20.15
C ASP A 99 18.27 -19.06 21.11
N THR A 100 19.22 -19.84 21.62
CA THR A 100 19.00 -20.95 22.56
C THR A 100 19.83 -20.86 23.85
N LEU A 101 20.53 -19.74 24.07
CA LEU A 101 21.41 -19.54 25.23
C LEU A 101 20.96 -18.32 26.04
N TYR A 102 20.57 -18.57 27.28
CA TYR A 102 20.10 -17.54 28.21
C TYR A 102 20.97 -17.52 29.47
N ALA A 103 21.24 -16.32 29.98
CA ALA A 103 21.94 -16.12 31.24
C ALA A 103 21.02 -15.44 32.26
N LYS A 104 21.09 -15.86 33.52
CA LYS A 104 20.42 -15.14 34.61
C LYS A 104 21.18 -13.84 34.89
N ALA A 105 20.47 -12.72 34.85
CA ALA A 105 21.00 -11.39 35.09
C ALA A 105 20.20 -10.71 36.21
N SER A 106 20.91 -9.93 37.04
CA SER A 106 20.31 -9.05 38.03
C SER A 106 20.58 -7.62 37.61
N ILE A 107 19.52 -6.90 37.23
CA ILE A 107 19.61 -5.53 36.70
C ILE A 107 19.31 -4.56 37.85
N PRO A 108 20.27 -3.71 38.26
CA PRO A 108 20.02 -2.68 39.26
C PRO A 108 19.08 -1.59 38.70
N PRO A 109 18.48 -0.75 39.55
CA PRO A 109 17.74 0.41 39.07
C PRO A 109 18.62 1.29 38.17
N THR A 110 18.15 1.57 36.95
CA THR A 110 18.84 2.39 35.95
C THR A 110 17.96 3.56 35.51
N ASN A 111 18.59 4.66 35.10
CA ASN A 111 17.90 5.86 34.64
C ASN A 111 18.00 6.08 33.12
N GLU A 112 18.78 5.25 32.43
CA GLU A 112 19.01 5.34 30.99
C GLU A 112 18.83 3.98 30.31
N VAL A 113 18.49 4.02 29.02
CA VAL A 113 18.34 2.86 28.14
C VAL A 113 19.08 3.10 26.83
N TYR A 114 19.58 2.03 26.23
CA TYR A 114 20.31 2.10 24.96
C TYR A 114 19.37 1.70 23.82
N LEU A 115 19.12 2.62 22.89
CA LEU A 115 18.24 2.40 21.75
C LEU A 115 19.04 2.29 20.45
N TRP A 116 18.73 1.28 19.65
CA TRP A 116 19.26 1.12 18.30
C TRP A 116 18.46 1.96 17.31
N LEU A 117 19.11 2.94 16.68
CA LEU A 117 18.46 3.85 15.73
C LEU A 117 18.60 3.39 14.27
N GLY A 118 19.37 2.34 14.02
CA GLY A 118 19.74 1.88 12.68
C GLY A 118 21.10 2.43 12.23
N ALA A 119 21.53 2.07 11.03
CA ALA A 119 22.80 2.50 10.43
C ALA A 119 24.04 2.29 11.34
N ASN A 120 24.04 1.22 12.14
CA ASN A 120 25.09 0.91 13.12
C ASN A 120 25.23 1.94 14.25
N VAL A 121 24.16 2.68 14.56
CA VAL A 121 24.14 3.69 15.62
C VAL A 121 23.24 3.26 16.77
N MET A 122 23.83 3.24 17.97
CA MET A 122 23.14 3.07 19.25
C MET A 122 23.42 4.28 20.12
N LEU A 123 22.39 4.83 20.78
CA LEU A 123 22.53 5.97 21.68
C LEU A 123 21.88 5.66 23.03
N ALA A 124 22.48 6.18 24.09
CA ALA A 124 21.89 6.18 25.42
C ALA A 124 20.87 7.33 25.52
N TYR A 125 19.68 7.02 26.04
CA TYR A 125 18.62 7.97 26.32
C TYR A 125 18.19 7.83 27.78
N PRO A 126 17.92 8.94 28.49
CA PRO A 126 17.14 8.90 29.71
C PRO A 126 15.80 8.19 29.46
N ILE A 127 15.28 7.49 30.47
CA ILE A 127 14.04 6.71 30.34
C ILE A 127 12.87 7.56 29.82
N ASP A 128 12.74 8.80 30.31
CA ASP A 128 11.66 9.72 29.91
C ASP A 128 11.76 10.11 28.42
N GLU A 129 12.96 10.44 27.95
CA GLU A 129 13.21 10.78 26.54
C GLU A 129 13.02 9.56 25.62
N ALA A 130 13.42 8.37 26.09
CA ALA A 130 13.22 7.13 25.37
C ALA A 130 11.73 6.79 25.22
N GLU A 131 10.93 7.03 26.26
CA GLU A 131 9.49 6.85 26.23
C GLU A 131 8.83 7.78 25.20
N GLU A 132 9.15 9.08 25.24
CA GLU A 132 8.61 10.06 24.30
C GLU A 132 9.01 9.73 22.84
N LEU A 133 10.27 9.36 22.62
CA LEU A 133 10.78 8.96 21.31
C LEU A 133 10.03 7.74 20.75
N LEU A 134 9.85 6.70 21.57
CA LEU A 134 9.17 5.47 21.17
C LEU A 134 7.67 5.71 20.95
N GLU A 135 7.02 6.55 21.75
CA GLU A 135 5.62 6.92 21.56
C GLU A 135 5.42 7.71 20.26
N GLY A 136 6.29 8.67 19.97
CA GLY A 136 6.29 9.40 18.69
C GLY A 136 6.51 8.49 17.48
N LYS A 137 7.44 7.53 17.58
CA LYS A 137 7.65 6.51 16.53
C LYS A 137 6.45 5.60 16.35
N LEU A 138 5.83 5.17 17.45
CA LEU A 138 4.64 4.32 17.41
C LEU A 138 3.46 5.03 16.76
N LYS A 139 3.22 6.30 17.11
CA LYS A 139 2.19 7.14 16.49
C LYS A 139 2.42 7.28 14.99
N THR A 140 3.61 7.68 14.59
CA THR A 140 3.98 7.84 13.17
C THR A 140 3.82 6.54 12.38
N ALA A 141 4.22 5.40 12.96
CA ALA A 141 4.08 4.10 12.33
C ALA A 141 2.61 3.69 12.15
N ARG A 142 1.75 3.97 13.14
CA ARG A 142 0.30 3.73 13.05
C ARG A 142 -0.38 4.61 12.02
N GLU A 143 -0.08 5.91 11.99
CA GLU A 143 -0.60 6.84 10.98
C GLU A 143 -0.16 6.42 9.57
N SER A 144 1.11 6.02 9.42
CA SER A 144 1.65 5.50 8.16
C SER A 144 0.94 4.22 7.74
N LEU A 145 0.62 3.33 8.68
CA LEU A 145 -0.11 2.09 8.39
C LEU A 145 -1.54 2.40 7.94
N GLY A 146 -2.26 3.27 8.64
CA GLY A 146 -3.61 3.68 8.26
C GLY A 146 -3.64 4.29 6.85
N THR A 147 -2.68 5.16 6.54
CA THR A 147 -2.52 5.72 5.18
C THR A 147 -2.30 4.61 4.13
N CYS A 148 -1.49 3.59 4.44
CA CYS A 148 -1.30 2.46 3.53
C CYS A 148 -2.59 1.67 3.29
N GLU A 149 -3.40 1.48 4.34
CA GLU A 149 -4.65 0.71 4.25
C GLU A 149 -5.67 1.46 3.40
N GLU A 150 -5.82 2.78 3.61
CA GLU A 150 -6.65 3.65 2.75
C GLU A 150 -6.18 3.62 1.29
N ASP A 151 -4.87 3.74 1.04
CA ASP A 151 -4.31 3.67 -0.31
C ASP A 151 -4.56 2.30 -0.96
N LEU A 152 -4.47 1.20 -0.20
CA LEU A 152 -4.73 -0.14 -0.71
C LEU A 152 -6.19 -0.32 -1.12
N ASP A 153 -7.13 0.21 -0.34
CA ASP A 153 -8.55 0.14 -0.65
C ASP A 153 -8.87 0.99 -1.88
N PHE A 154 -8.33 2.22 -1.96
CA PHE A 154 -8.43 3.05 -3.15
C PHE A 154 -7.90 2.33 -4.41
N LEU A 155 -6.71 1.73 -4.33
CA LEU A 155 -6.10 1.02 -5.46
C LEU A 155 -6.92 -0.21 -5.87
N ARG A 156 -7.53 -0.94 -4.94
CA ARG A 156 -8.45 -2.04 -5.25
C ARG A 156 -9.65 -1.56 -6.04
N GLU A 157 -10.29 -0.48 -5.59
CA GLU A 157 -11.44 0.11 -6.28
C GLU A 157 -11.09 0.59 -7.70
N GLN A 158 -9.92 1.23 -7.87
CA GLN A 158 -9.47 1.70 -9.19
C GLN A 158 -9.18 0.52 -10.13
N ILE A 159 -8.54 -0.55 -9.65
CA ILE A 159 -8.29 -1.76 -10.44
C ILE A 159 -9.62 -2.37 -10.89
N THR A 160 -10.56 -2.58 -9.97
CA THR A 160 -11.88 -3.15 -10.31
C THR A 160 -12.63 -2.28 -11.31
N THR A 161 -12.60 -0.95 -11.15
CA THR A 161 -13.24 -0.01 -12.07
C THR A 161 -12.67 -0.12 -13.48
N LEU A 162 -11.34 -0.19 -13.61
CA LEU A 162 -10.69 -0.38 -14.90
C LEU A 162 -10.91 -1.75 -15.51
N GLU A 163 -10.95 -2.81 -14.71
CA GLU A 163 -11.24 -4.17 -15.20
C GLU A 163 -12.65 -4.26 -15.79
N VAL A 164 -13.63 -3.62 -15.14
CA VAL A 164 -15.00 -3.53 -15.68
C VAL A 164 -15.02 -2.71 -16.97
N ALA A 165 -14.35 -1.55 -17.00
CA ALA A 165 -14.25 -0.72 -18.20
C ALA A 165 -13.58 -1.48 -19.37
N PHE A 166 -12.51 -2.20 -19.08
CA PHE A 166 -11.82 -3.08 -20.03
C PHE A 166 -12.75 -4.16 -20.58
N ALA A 167 -13.49 -4.86 -19.71
CA ALA A 167 -14.44 -5.88 -20.11
C ALA A 167 -15.57 -5.31 -20.98
N ARG A 168 -16.08 -4.11 -20.68
CA ARG A 168 -17.09 -3.42 -21.49
C ARG A 168 -16.60 -3.15 -22.91
N VAL A 169 -15.40 -2.56 -23.05
CA VAL A 169 -14.79 -2.27 -24.36
C VAL A 169 -14.51 -3.56 -25.14
N TYR A 170 -13.97 -4.58 -24.47
CA TYR A 170 -13.67 -5.86 -25.09
C TYR A 170 -14.94 -6.58 -25.59
N ASN A 171 -16.00 -6.61 -24.76
CA ASN A 171 -17.27 -7.22 -25.13
C ASN A 171 -17.93 -6.50 -26.31
N TRP A 172 -17.84 -5.17 -26.36
CA TRP A 172 -18.32 -4.36 -27.48
C TRP A 172 -17.58 -4.70 -28.78
N ASP A 173 -16.25 -4.81 -28.77
CA ASP A 173 -15.46 -5.20 -29.94
C ASP A 173 -15.83 -6.60 -30.44
N VAL A 174 -16.03 -7.56 -29.52
CA VAL A 174 -16.49 -8.91 -29.88
C VAL A 174 -17.89 -8.89 -30.50
N ALA A 175 -18.82 -8.10 -29.96
CA ALA A 175 -20.17 -7.96 -30.50
C ALA A 175 -20.16 -7.35 -31.91
N MET A 176 -19.35 -6.31 -32.14
CA MET A 176 -19.17 -5.70 -33.46
C MET A 176 -18.58 -6.69 -34.47
N ARG A 177 -17.54 -7.45 -34.09
CA ARG A 177 -16.95 -8.50 -34.93
C ARG A 177 -17.94 -9.58 -35.34
N ARG A 178 -18.85 -9.97 -34.42
CA ARG A 178 -19.90 -10.96 -34.72
C ARG A 178 -20.93 -10.40 -35.67
N LYS A 179 -21.31 -9.13 -35.51
CA LYS A 179 -22.27 -8.46 -36.38
C LYS A 179 -21.75 -8.34 -37.81
N GLU A 180 -20.51 -7.91 -38.00
CA GLU A 180 -19.88 -7.81 -39.33
C GLU A 180 -19.80 -9.18 -40.03
N ARG A 181 -19.38 -10.24 -39.33
CA ARG A 181 -19.34 -11.60 -39.89
C ARG A 181 -20.72 -12.12 -40.30
N GLY A 182 -21.75 -11.85 -39.50
CA GLY A 182 -23.13 -12.23 -39.84
C GLY A 182 -23.69 -11.46 -41.03
N GLU A 183 -23.30 -10.19 -41.21
CA GLU A 183 -23.66 -9.37 -42.37
C GLU A 183 -22.94 -9.81 -43.66
N GLU A 184 -21.70 -10.32 -43.55
CA GLU A 184 -20.95 -10.91 -44.67
C GLU A 184 -21.54 -12.26 -45.12
N GLU A 185 -21.95 -13.12 -44.18
CA GLU A 185 -22.58 -14.41 -44.48
C GLU A 185 -23.98 -14.26 -45.10
N GLY A 186 -24.76 -13.25 -44.69
CA GLY A 186 -26.09 -12.96 -45.26
C GLY A 186 -26.04 -12.45 -46.70
N LYS A 187 -25.00 -11.68 -47.06
CA LYS A 187 -24.82 -11.17 -48.44
C LYS A 187 -24.33 -12.23 -49.42
N GLY A 188 -23.72 -13.31 -48.95
CA GLY A 188 -23.25 -14.43 -49.79
C GLY A 188 -24.36 -15.40 -50.22
N VAL A 189 -25.56 -15.33 -49.63
CA VAL A 189 -26.69 -16.23 -49.93
C VAL A 189 -27.67 -15.60 -50.92
N GLU A 190 -27.63 -14.27 -51.13
CA GLU A 190 -28.47 -13.54 -52.09
C GLU A 190 -27.79 -13.27 -53.45
N ALA A 191 -26.61 -13.86 -53.72
CA ALA A 191 -25.87 -13.72 -54.98
C ALA A 191 -25.90 -14.99 -55.85
#